data_AF-A0A067SUW8-F1
#
_entry.id   AF-A0A067SUW8-F1
#
_cell.length_a   1.000
_cell.length_b   1.000
_cell.length_c   1.000
_cell.angle_alpha   90.00
_cell.angle_beta   90.00
_cell.angle_gamma   90.00
#
_symmetry.space_group_name_H-M   'P 1'
#
loop_
_entity.id
_entity.type
_entity.pdbx_description
1 polymer ?
#
loop_
_entity_poly.entity_id
_entity_poly.type
_entity_poly.pdbx_seq_one_letter_code
_entity_poly.pdbx_strand_id
1 'polypeptide(L)'
;MKQTDNQVPLSTTSPLPSFVNPAMPGQDDVPIVPWNLLQFNMNHMYHLRRHLGVLPIYEGLYTSKRANFDASDLAWFAEGMHHDGQHRHSDNEFHPIYMNLHQESLLGPSGKFDRKTLLQRLQNLTFDLATLWDRASGGTTLIVHANPTMVPGTPPRPEFMKANVYLPPAFLEHNPHLHTTISHIVQLFLETVGVRTVVQWTRRARRNLHYSLNQTRIVNPNPKAVGIPNPEPDTSHYVFLGQPASNPPSSPAPASSLSSDQLEARVADLAVQLLHAEETVAVLSAEKAAVQDELEAGKQQITALETELRLHTHPNDITQHDTFPPAYATSPATPPRHRTNHAGTPHPGPSRTPAAAPSTPYSPRTPAQQSVRLYIAYLRNEGLEHLTGGVSLAIRATEHAAWIEEFEKIGVPSTIAAKLVTVVGLDG
;
A
#
# COMPACT_ATOMS: atom_id res chain seq x y z
N MET A 1 17.72 58.17 9.85
CA MET A 1 18.12 56.76 9.99
C MET A 1 17.50 56.00 8.84
N LYS A 2 18.30 55.58 7.85
CA LYS A 2 17.82 54.82 6.68
C LYS A 2 17.81 53.34 7.06
N GLN A 3 16.62 52.76 7.10
CA GLN A 3 16.40 51.34 7.32
C GLN A 3 16.84 50.60 6.06
N THR A 4 18.00 49.94 6.11
CA THR A 4 18.51 49.11 5.02
C THR A 4 17.85 47.74 5.10
N ASP A 5 16.93 47.48 4.17
CA ASP A 5 16.37 46.17 3.89
C ASP A 5 17.49 45.22 3.43
N ASN A 6 18.00 44.41 4.36
CA ASN A 6 18.78 43.22 4.04
C ASN A 6 17.82 42.12 3.60
N GLN A 7 17.32 42.20 2.36
CA GLN A 7 16.77 41.03 1.69
C GLN A 7 17.91 40.05 1.41
N VAL A 8 17.95 38.97 2.19
CA VAL A 8 18.75 37.79 1.84
C VAL A 8 18.21 37.30 0.50
N PRO A 9 19.06 37.13 -0.54
CA PRO A 9 18.58 36.65 -1.83
C PRO A 9 17.95 35.27 -1.63
N LEU A 10 16.65 35.18 -1.90
CA LEU A 10 15.93 33.92 -2.07
C LEU A 10 16.81 33.07 -2.99
N SER A 11 17.27 31.93 -2.46
CA SER A 11 18.06 30.97 -3.22
C SER A 11 17.27 30.64 -4.47
N THR A 12 17.74 31.16 -5.60
CA THR A 12 17.31 30.70 -6.92
C THR A 12 17.50 29.20 -6.89
N THR A 13 16.40 28.46 -6.98
CA THR A 13 16.41 27.02 -7.18
C THR A 13 17.17 26.79 -8.47
N SER A 14 18.47 26.54 -8.36
CA SER A 14 19.30 26.13 -9.49
C SER A 14 18.54 25.00 -10.18
N PRO A 15 18.34 25.06 -11.51
CA PRO A 15 17.73 23.96 -12.23
C PRO A 15 18.49 22.70 -11.83
N LEU A 16 17.76 21.72 -11.27
CA LEU A 16 18.34 20.44 -10.91
C LEU A 16 19.19 19.98 -12.10
N PRO A 17 20.44 19.54 -11.89
CA PRO A 17 21.29 19.09 -12.98
C PRO A 17 20.49 18.13 -13.85
N SER A 18 20.57 18.32 -15.17
CA SER A 18 19.89 17.52 -16.18
C SER A 18 20.39 16.08 -16.13
N PHE A 19 19.87 15.37 -15.15
CA PHE A 19 19.51 13.97 -15.11
C PHE A 19 19.93 13.16 -16.33
N VAL A 20 20.98 12.36 -16.16
CA VAL A 20 21.08 11.11 -16.90
C VAL A 20 20.28 10.09 -16.09
N ASN A 21 18.96 10.05 -16.27
CA ASN A 21 18.25 8.85 -15.82
C ASN A 21 18.82 7.66 -16.58
N PRO A 22 18.77 6.44 -16.02
CA PRO A 22 18.93 5.26 -16.83
C PRO A 22 18.03 5.40 -18.05
N ALA A 23 18.64 5.26 -19.24
CA ALA A 23 17.91 5.28 -20.49
C ALA A 23 16.72 4.33 -20.36
N MET A 24 15.58 4.68 -20.94
CA MET A 24 14.44 3.76 -20.98
C MET A 24 14.91 2.39 -21.47
N PRO A 25 14.40 1.29 -20.90
CA PRO A 25 14.73 -0.02 -21.45
C PRO A 25 14.43 -0.02 -22.94
N GLY A 26 15.39 -0.46 -23.75
CA GLY A 26 15.17 -0.71 -25.16
C GLY A 26 14.10 -1.80 -25.34
N GLN A 27 13.52 -1.89 -26.52
CA GLN A 27 12.53 -2.94 -26.81
C GLN A 27 13.13 -4.35 -26.69
N ASP A 28 14.45 -4.48 -26.82
CA ASP A 28 15.20 -5.74 -26.76
C ASP A 28 15.83 -6.03 -25.38
N ASP A 29 15.57 -5.17 -24.40
CA ASP A 29 16.17 -5.26 -23.08
C ASP A 29 15.45 -6.30 -22.20
N VAL A 30 15.94 -7.54 -22.20
CA VAL A 30 15.40 -8.62 -21.35
C VAL A 30 15.57 -8.26 -19.86
N PRO A 31 14.54 -8.40 -19.00
CA PRO A 31 14.71 -8.25 -17.55
C PRO A 31 15.73 -9.27 -17.02
N ILE A 32 16.79 -8.79 -16.36
CA ILE A 32 17.83 -9.66 -15.79
C ILE A 32 17.42 -10.20 -14.41
N VAL A 33 16.69 -9.41 -13.62
CA VAL A 33 16.26 -9.77 -12.26
C VAL A 33 14.86 -10.41 -12.31
N PRO A 34 14.64 -11.63 -11.79
CA PRO A 34 13.33 -12.26 -11.70
C PRO A 34 12.31 -11.46 -10.87
N TRP A 35 11.02 -11.62 -11.18
CA TRP A 35 9.92 -10.87 -10.55
C TRP A 35 9.89 -10.98 -9.02
N ASN A 36 10.04 -12.19 -8.50
CA ASN A 36 10.02 -12.49 -7.06
C ASN A 36 11.29 -12.04 -6.32
N LEU A 37 12.30 -11.52 -7.04
CA LEU A 37 13.54 -11.01 -6.48
C LEU A 37 13.66 -9.48 -6.60
N LEU A 38 12.64 -8.80 -7.13
CA LEU A 38 12.61 -7.35 -7.16
C LEU A 38 12.57 -6.79 -5.72
N GLN A 39 13.33 -5.73 -5.49
CA GLN A 39 13.44 -5.05 -4.18
C GLN A 39 13.33 -3.54 -4.35
N PHE A 40 13.08 -2.82 -3.26
CA PHE A 40 12.97 -1.36 -3.31
C PHE A 40 14.34 -0.67 -3.47
N ASN A 41 14.74 -0.41 -4.72
CA ASN A 41 15.85 0.45 -5.11
C ASN A 41 15.75 0.87 -6.59
N MET A 42 16.58 1.82 -7.03
CA MET A 42 16.50 2.37 -8.40
C MET A 42 16.76 1.34 -9.51
N ASN A 43 17.69 0.39 -9.31
CA ASN A 43 17.98 -0.63 -10.31
C ASN A 43 16.80 -1.59 -10.48
N HIS A 44 16.17 -1.99 -9.39
CA HIS A 44 15.03 -2.88 -9.42
C HIS A 44 13.73 -2.19 -9.88
N MET A 45 13.58 -0.88 -9.69
CA MET A 45 12.51 -0.12 -10.38
C MET A 45 12.68 -0.18 -11.90
N TYR A 46 13.92 -0.06 -12.39
CA TYR A 46 14.20 -0.20 -13.82
C TYR A 46 13.86 -1.61 -14.33
N HIS A 47 14.19 -2.65 -13.58
CA HIS A 47 13.79 -4.03 -13.93
C HIS A 47 12.29 -4.28 -13.82
N LEU A 48 11.61 -3.72 -12.81
CA LEU A 48 10.15 -3.75 -12.70
C LEU A 48 9.52 -3.18 -13.97
N ARG A 49 10.02 -2.03 -14.45
CA ARG A 49 9.54 -1.44 -15.70
C ARG A 49 9.75 -2.35 -16.91
N ARG A 50 10.89 -3.06 -16.99
CA ARG A 50 11.15 -4.03 -18.05
C ARG A 50 10.13 -5.17 -18.02
N HIS A 51 9.78 -5.68 -16.85
CA HIS A 51 8.78 -6.74 -16.71
C HIS A 51 7.37 -6.29 -17.06
N LEU A 52 6.99 -5.07 -16.65
CA LEU A 52 5.70 -4.47 -17.01
C LEU A 52 5.60 -4.14 -18.51
N GLY A 53 6.72 -4.23 -19.24
CA GLY A 53 6.81 -4.05 -20.68
C GLY A 53 6.87 -2.59 -21.12
N VAL A 54 7.49 -2.37 -22.27
CA VAL A 54 7.26 -1.15 -23.07
C VAL A 54 5.97 -1.38 -23.85
N LEU A 55 5.00 -0.48 -23.76
CA LEU A 55 3.77 -0.55 -24.55
C LEU A 55 4.07 -0.17 -26.01
N PRO A 56 4.33 -1.12 -26.94
CA PRO A 56 4.92 -0.80 -28.24
C PRO A 56 3.92 -0.09 -29.15
N ILE A 57 2.62 -0.28 -28.88
CA ILE A 57 1.52 0.33 -29.63
C ILE A 57 1.40 1.84 -29.33
N TYR A 58 1.92 2.29 -28.19
CA TYR A 58 1.83 3.69 -27.75
C TYR A 58 3.22 4.31 -27.62
N GLU A 59 3.86 4.55 -28.76
CA GLU A 59 5.15 5.22 -28.83
C GLU A 59 5.12 6.56 -28.06
N GLY A 60 6.08 6.78 -27.18
CA GLY A 60 6.18 7.99 -26.37
C GLY A 60 5.19 8.09 -25.20
N LEU A 61 4.28 7.13 -24.97
CA LEU A 61 3.33 7.18 -23.84
C LEU A 61 4.07 7.28 -22.50
N TYR A 62 5.09 6.44 -22.29
CA TYR A 62 5.91 6.52 -21.08
C TYR A 62 6.54 7.90 -20.93
N THR A 63 7.16 8.44 -22.00
CA THR A 63 7.79 9.76 -21.95
C THR A 63 6.79 10.85 -21.57
N SER A 64 5.58 10.80 -22.14
CA SER A 64 4.50 11.77 -21.87
C SER A 64 3.86 11.62 -20.48
N LYS A 65 3.88 10.41 -19.89
CA LYS A 65 3.26 10.07 -18.59
C LYS A 65 4.28 9.59 -17.57
N ARG A 66 5.53 10.03 -17.70
CA ARG A 66 6.66 9.50 -16.92
C ARG A 66 6.41 9.59 -15.42
N ALA A 67 5.91 10.73 -14.95
CA ALA A 67 5.63 10.93 -13.53
C ALA A 67 4.61 9.92 -12.99
N ASN A 68 3.55 9.62 -13.75
CA ASN A 68 2.54 8.63 -13.38
C ASN A 68 3.14 7.21 -13.33
N PHE A 69 3.96 6.86 -14.31
CA PHE A 69 4.64 5.58 -14.33
C PHE A 69 5.62 5.45 -13.16
N ASP A 70 6.47 6.45 -12.92
CA ASP A 70 7.43 6.44 -11.80
C ASP A 70 6.69 6.35 -10.45
N ALA A 71 5.55 7.04 -10.28
CA ALA A 71 4.69 6.91 -9.12
C ALA A 71 4.10 5.50 -8.97
N SER A 72 3.64 4.90 -10.08
CA SER A 72 3.12 3.53 -10.08
C SER A 72 4.17 2.50 -9.65
N ASP A 73 5.43 2.67 -10.03
CA ASP A 73 6.51 1.75 -9.61
C ASP A 73 6.79 1.88 -8.11
N LEU A 74 6.73 3.09 -7.57
CA LEU A 74 6.88 3.29 -6.13
C LEU A 74 5.70 2.66 -5.37
N ALA A 75 4.48 2.85 -5.86
CA ALA A 75 3.28 2.26 -5.29
C ALA A 75 3.34 0.72 -5.33
N TRP A 76 3.88 0.15 -6.42
CA TRP A 76 4.11 -1.29 -6.54
C TRP A 76 4.93 -1.84 -5.37
N PHE A 77 6.05 -1.19 -5.03
CA PHE A 77 6.87 -1.64 -3.90
C PHE A 77 6.22 -1.34 -2.54
N ALA A 78 5.44 -0.26 -2.42
CA ALA A 78 4.79 0.13 -1.17
C ALA A 78 3.56 -0.70 -0.80
N GLU A 79 2.99 -1.43 -1.75
CA GLU A 79 1.82 -2.28 -1.55
C GLU A 79 2.05 -3.27 -0.39
N GLY A 80 1.08 -3.37 0.52
CA GLY A 80 1.13 -4.30 1.65
C GLY A 80 2.12 -3.94 2.77
N MET A 81 2.99 -2.92 2.61
CA MET A 81 4.04 -2.59 3.61
C MET A 81 3.52 -2.21 5.00
N HIS A 82 2.24 -1.87 5.16
CA HIS A 82 1.64 -1.59 6.48
C HIS A 82 1.00 -2.83 7.14
N HIS A 83 0.95 -3.96 6.43
CA HIS A 83 0.38 -5.24 6.86
C HIS A 83 1.32 -6.43 6.67
N ASP A 84 2.58 -6.20 6.28
CA ASP A 84 3.57 -7.26 6.02
C ASP A 84 4.10 -7.95 7.30
N GLY A 85 3.77 -7.43 8.48
CA GLY A 85 4.23 -7.95 9.77
C GLY A 85 5.71 -7.69 10.07
N GLN A 86 6.43 -6.97 9.20
CA GLN A 86 7.87 -6.70 9.30
C GLN A 86 8.18 -5.34 9.94
N HIS A 87 7.27 -4.81 10.76
CA HIS A 87 7.43 -3.48 11.38
C HIS A 87 8.41 -3.45 12.57
N ARG A 88 8.96 -4.60 12.97
CA ARG A 88 9.87 -4.73 14.12
C ARG A 88 11.26 -5.16 13.64
N HIS A 89 12.27 -4.43 14.09
CA HIS A 89 13.68 -4.75 13.87
C HIS A 89 14.48 -4.46 15.13
N SER A 90 15.70 -5.00 15.22
CA SER A 90 16.58 -4.77 16.35
C SER A 90 16.91 -3.28 16.51
N ASP A 91 16.99 -2.81 17.76
CA ASP A 91 17.32 -1.42 18.10
C ASP A 91 18.62 -0.91 17.46
N ASN A 92 19.53 -1.84 17.15
CA ASN A 92 20.86 -1.56 16.61
C ASN A 92 20.99 -1.83 15.11
N GLU A 93 19.92 -2.20 14.43
CA GLU A 93 19.91 -2.55 13.02
C GLU A 93 18.97 -1.63 12.24
N PHE A 94 19.19 -1.56 10.92
CA PHE A 94 18.23 -0.94 10.02
C PHE A 94 17.24 -1.98 9.53
N HIS A 95 16.06 -1.51 9.11
CA HIS A 95 15.12 -2.34 8.39
C HIS A 95 15.77 -2.92 7.11
N PRO A 96 15.49 -4.18 6.72
CA PRO A 96 16.07 -4.78 5.51
C PRO A 96 15.94 -3.93 4.25
N ILE A 97 14.78 -3.30 4.02
CA ILE A 97 14.56 -2.37 2.88
C ILE A 97 15.62 -1.25 2.85
N TYR A 98 15.94 -0.67 4.00
CA TYR A 98 16.95 0.38 4.08
C TYR A 98 18.34 -0.17 3.73
N MET A 99 18.67 -1.38 4.17
CA MET A 99 19.94 -2.03 3.84
C MET A 99 20.03 -2.34 2.34
N ASN A 100 18.98 -2.90 1.74
CA ASN A 100 18.91 -3.20 0.31
C ASN A 100 19.11 -1.93 -0.53
N LEU A 101 18.42 -0.84 -0.15
CA LEU A 101 18.58 0.46 -0.79
C LEU A 101 20.04 0.93 -0.76
N HIS A 102 20.77 0.67 0.32
CA HIS A 102 22.17 1.06 0.48
C HIS A 102 23.19 0.12 -0.17
N GLN A 103 22.93 -1.19 -0.18
CA GLN A 103 23.86 -2.22 -0.70
C GLN A 103 23.86 -2.26 -2.22
N GLU A 104 22.70 -2.13 -2.86
CA GLU A 104 22.54 -2.32 -4.31
C GLU A 104 22.67 -1.02 -5.11
N SER A 105 22.76 0.12 -4.42
CA SER A 105 23.09 1.40 -5.05
C SER A 105 24.56 1.44 -5.46
N LEU A 106 24.86 2.05 -6.60
CA LEU A 106 26.23 2.34 -7.02
C LEU A 106 27.03 2.99 -5.89
N LEU A 107 28.24 2.48 -5.63
CA LEU A 107 29.13 3.11 -4.65
C LEU A 107 29.50 4.53 -5.11
N GLY A 108 29.70 5.44 -4.14
CA GLY A 108 30.14 6.80 -4.40
C GLY A 108 29.00 7.82 -4.62
N PRO A 109 29.31 8.97 -5.25
CA PRO A 109 28.38 10.09 -5.36
C PRO A 109 27.08 9.77 -6.12
N SER A 110 27.15 8.92 -7.16
CA SER A 110 25.98 8.56 -7.98
C SER A 110 24.92 7.85 -7.15
N GLY A 111 25.26 6.75 -6.46
CA GLY A 111 24.24 6.04 -5.67
C GLY A 111 23.71 6.86 -4.49
N LYS A 112 24.51 7.77 -3.93
CA LYS A 112 23.99 8.73 -2.94
C LYS A 112 22.91 9.64 -3.55
N PHE A 113 23.15 10.13 -4.76
CA PHE A 113 22.20 10.94 -5.51
C PHE A 113 20.94 10.12 -5.87
N ASP A 114 21.11 8.88 -6.32
CA ASP A 114 20.01 7.99 -6.70
C ASP A 114 19.10 7.68 -5.51
N ARG A 115 19.67 7.31 -4.35
CA ARG A 115 18.89 7.10 -3.12
C ARG A 115 18.15 8.35 -2.69
N LYS A 116 18.82 9.50 -2.70
CA LYS A 116 18.18 10.78 -2.34
C LYS A 116 17.00 11.07 -3.28
N THR A 117 17.20 10.86 -4.58
CA THR A 117 16.16 11.06 -5.59
C THR A 117 14.99 10.11 -5.38
N LEU A 118 15.26 8.82 -5.13
CA LEU A 118 14.24 7.82 -4.87
C LEU A 118 13.39 8.18 -3.65
N LEU A 119 14.04 8.51 -2.53
CA LEU A 119 13.36 8.90 -1.30
C LEU A 119 12.56 10.21 -1.46
N GLN A 120 13.06 11.17 -2.25
CA GLN A 120 12.31 12.38 -2.57
C GLN A 120 11.05 12.07 -3.38
N ARG A 121 11.13 11.18 -4.37
CA ARG A 121 9.96 10.76 -5.15
C ARG A 121 8.95 10.01 -4.29
N LEU A 122 9.42 9.15 -3.38
CA LEU A 122 8.56 8.48 -2.42
C LEU A 122 7.84 9.49 -1.52
N GLN A 123 8.54 10.51 -1.01
CA GLN A 123 7.91 11.58 -0.23
C GLN A 123 6.84 12.32 -1.04
N ASN A 124 7.13 12.69 -2.28
CA ASN A 124 6.18 13.38 -3.14
C ASN A 124 4.94 12.51 -3.39
N LEU A 125 5.12 11.23 -3.70
CA LEU A 125 4.00 10.29 -3.86
C LEU A 125 3.15 10.20 -2.60
N THR A 126 3.77 10.13 -1.41
CA THR A 126 3.04 10.14 -0.14
C THR A 126 2.18 11.39 0.02
N PHE A 127 2.69 12.56 -0.36
CA PHE A 127 1.91 13.82 -0.31
C PHE A 127 0.81 13.87 -1.38
N ASP A 128 1.06 13.34 -2.57
CA ASP A 128 0.06 13.24 -3.63
C ASP A 128 -1.09 12.31 -3.21
N LEU A 129 -0.78 11.17 -2.58
CA LEU A 129 -1.77 10.24 -2.04
C LEU A 129 -2.57 10.84 -0.88
N ALA A 130 -1.92 11.56 0.03
CA ALA A 130 -2.61 12.29 1.09
C ALA A 130 -3.54 13.37 0.53
N THR A 131 -3.09 14.09 -0.51
CA THR A 131 -3.91 15.08 -1.21
C THR A 131 -5.11 14.45 -1.90
N LEU A 132 -4.91 13.31 -2.58
CA LEU A 132 -6.00 12.57 -3.19
C LEU A 132 -7.01 12.11 -2.13
N TRP A 133 -6.51 11.59 -1.00
CA TRP A 133 -7.35 11.15 0.11
C TRP A 133 -8.19 12.29 0.68
N ASP A 134 -7.58 13.44 0.98
CA ASP A 134 -8.27 14.61 1.52
C ASP A 134 -9.33 15.13 0.53
N ARG A 135 -9.01 15.18 -0.77
CA ARG A 135 -9.96 15.61 -1.81
C ARG A 135 -11.12 14.62 -2.01
N ALA A 136 -10.84 13.32 -1.93
CA ALA A 136 -11.84 12.29 -2.14
C ALA A 136 -12.77 12.11 -0.94
N SER A 137 -12.25 12.30 0.28
CA SER A 137 -13.00 12.09 1.53
C SER A 137 -13.55 13.38 2.15
N GLY A 138 -13.07 14.57 1.73
CA GLY A 138 -13.34 15.83 2.42
C GLY A 138 -12.61 15.97 3.76
N GLY A 139 -11.63 15.09 4.04
CA GLY A 139 -10.85 15.08 5.27
C GLY A 139 -9.71 16.12 5.31
N THR A 140 -8.91 16.04 6.36
CA THR A 140 -7.67 16.83 6.48
C THR A 140 -6.58 15.94 7.07
N THR A 141 -5.47 15.81 6.35
CA THR A 141 -4.33 15.00 6.75
C THR A 141 -3.13 15.88 7.11
N LEU A 142 -2.44 15.55 8.20
CA LEU A 142 -1.15 16.13 8.57
C LEU A 142 -0.08 15.04 8.54
N ILE A 143 0.95 15.20 7.70
CA ILE A 143 2.10 14.29 7.67
C ILE A 143 3.34 15.07 8.10
N VAL A 144 4.05 14.56 9.11
CA VAL A 144 5.31 15.15 9.59
C VAL A 144 6.43 14.14 9.39
N HIS A 145 7.42 14.49 8.58
CA HIS A 145 8.59 13.65 8.33
C HIS A 145 9.88 14.38 8.66
N ALA A 146 10.69 13.82 9.57
CA ALA A 146 12.02 14.33 9.87
C ALA A 146 13.09 13.44 9.23
N ASN A 147 14.00 14.05 8.48
CA ASN A 147 15.13 13.32 7.91
C ASN A 147 16.07 12.87 9.03
N PRO A 148 16.43 11.57 9.10
CA PRO A 148 17.28 11.05 10.18
C PRO A 148 18.75 11.45 10.01
N THR A 149 19.15 11.91 8.83
CA THR A 149 20.52 12.30 8.50
C THR A 149 20.76 13.77 8.83
N MET A 150 21.85 14.04 9.55
CA MET A 150 22.33 15.40 9.81
C MET A 150 23.72 15.60 9.20
N VAL A 151 24.15 16.85 9.09
CA VAL A 151 25.54 17.16 8.75
C VAL A 151 26.45 16.52 9.81
N PRO A 152 27.49 15.76 9.43
CA PRO A 152 28.41 15.15 10.39
C PRO A 152 28.95 16.18 11.41
N GLY A 153 29.06 15.76 12.66
CA GLY A 153 29.47 16.62 13.78
C GLY A 153 28.39 17.53 14.36
N THR A 154 27.21 17.62 13.73
CA THR A 154 26.12 18.45 14.26
C THR A 154 25.53 17.81 15.52
N PRO A 155 25.30 18.58 16.60
CA PRO A 155 24.61 18.09 17.79
C PRO A 155 23.20 17.60 17.42
N PRO A 156 22.74 16.45 17.94
CA PRO A 156 21.37 15.97 17.73
C PRO A 156 20.41 16.79 18.59
N ARG A 157 20.09 18.00 18.14
CA ARG A 157 19.15 18.91 18.79
C ARG A 157 18.16 19.48 17.78
N PRO A 158 16.95 19.86 18.21
CA PRO A 158 15.89 20.25 17.29
C PRO A 158 16.26 21.50 16.47
N GLU A 159 17.02 22.44 17.03
CA GLU A 159 17.46 23.66 16.33
C GLU A 159 18.36 23.42 15.11
N PHE A 160 18.80 22.19 14.87
CA PHE A 160 19.59 21.80 13.70
C PHE A 160 18.82 20.87 12.76
N MET A 161 17.55 20.59 13.05
CA MET A 161 16.71 19.67 12.30
C MET A 161 15.73 20.42 11.40
N LYS A 162 15.20 19.71 10.41
CA LYS A 162 14.07 20.16 9.61
C LYS A 162 13.05 19.05 9.47
N ALA A 163 11.77 19.42 9.41
CA ALA A 163 10.67 18.53 9.09
C ALA A 163 10.06 18.93 7.74
N ASN A 164 9.86 17.95 6.88
CA ASN A 164 9.04 18.07 5.69
C ASN A 164 7.60 17.75 6.12
N VAL A 165 6.69 18.70 5.94
CA VAL A 165 5.32 18.62 6.43
C VAL A 165 4.35 18.74 5.27
N TYR A 166 3.37 17.85 5.21
CA TYR A 166 2.21 18.00 4.34
C TYR A 166 1.02 18.51 5.15
N LEU A 167 0.33 19.53 4.63
CA LEU A 167 -0.94 20.01 5.17
C LEU A 167 -1.71 20.79 4.08
N PRO A 168 -3.04 20.60 3.90
CA PRO A 168 -3.79 21.35 2.90
C PRO A 168 -3.77 22.87 3.16
N PRO A 169 -3.31 23.72 2.22
CA PRO A 169 -3.27 25.17 2.39
C PRO A 169 -4.64 25.78 2.69
N ALA A 170 -5.68 25.33 1.99
CA ALA A 170 -7.06 25.79 2.21
C ALA A 170 -7.52 25.56 3.66
N PHE A 171 -7.07 24.48 4.32
CA PHE A 171 -7.40 24.24 5.72
C PHE A 171 -6.77 25.30 6.63
N LEU A 172 -5.50 25.66 6.38
CA LEU A 172 -4.81 26.69 7.15
C LEU A 172 -5.39 28.09 6.94
N GLU A 173 -5.81 28.41 5.72
CA GLU A 173 -6.44 29.69 5.37
C GLU A 173 -7.77 29.87 6.10
N HIS A 174 -8.59 28.82 6.16
CA HIS A 174 -9.86 28.86 6.88
C HIS A 174 -9.72 28.80 8.40
N ASN A 175 -8.58 28.29 8.92
CA ASN A 175 -8.37 28.07 10.35
C ASN A 175 -7.09 28.74 10.88
N PRO A 176 -6.96 30.08 10.81
CA PRO A 176 -5.75 30.79 11.22
C PRO A 176 -5.41 30.61 12.71
N HIS A 177 -6.43 30.42 13.56
CA HIS A 177 -6.27 30.19 15.00
C HIS A 177 -5.54 28.87 15.33
N LEU A 178 -5.48 27.91 14.39
CA LEU A 178 -4.77 26.64 14.58
C LEU A 178 -3.29 26.71 14.24
N HIS A 179 -2.80 27.81 13.64
CA HIS A 179 -1.42 27.92 13.17
C HIS A 179 -0.41 27.65 14.28
N THR A 180 -0.60 28.28 15.44
CA THR A 180 0.27 28.09 16.61
C THR A 180 0.25 26.65 17.10
N THR A 181 -0.93 26.03 17.16
CA THR A 181 -1.08 24.63 17.60
C THR A 181 -0.35 23.67 16.66
N ILE A 182 -0.50 23.85 15.35
CA ILE A 182 0.16 23.02 14.33
C ILE A 182 1.68 23.20 14.38
N SER A 183 2.18 24.45 14.47
CA SER A 183 3.61 24.70 14.68
C SER A 183 4.13 24.02 15.94
N HIS A 184 3.37 24.03 17.04
CA HIS A 184 3.74 23.35 18.27
C HIS A 184 3.76 21.83 18.13
N ILE A 185 2.79 21.22 17.42
CA ILE A 185 2.78 19.78 17.12
C ILE A 185 4.05 19.39 16.35
N VAL A 186 4.41 20.13 15.30
CA VAL A 186 5.60 19.85 14.49
C VAL A 186 6.88 20.02 15.32
N GLN A 187 6.97 21.07 16.14
CA GLN A 187 8.11 21.30 17.02
C GLN A 187 8.25 20.19 18.06
N LEU A 188 7.14 19.80 18.70
CA LEU A 188 7.13 18.70 19.68
C LEU A 188 7.55 17.38 19.02
N PHE A 189 7.11 17.12 17.79
CA PHE A 189 7.56 15.96 17.02
C PHE A 189 9.08 15.97 16.79
N LEU A 190 9.66 17.12 16.40
CA LEU A 190 11.12 17.24 16.23
C LEU A 190 11.88 17.02 17.54
N GLU A 191 11.40 17.60 18.64
CA GLU A 191 11.99 17.46 19.97
C GLU A 191 11.97 16.02 20.48
N THR A 192 10.84 15.33 20.33
CA THR A 192 10.61 14.03 20.95
C THR A 192 11.00 12.88 20.04
N VAL A 193 10.55 12.88 18.78
CA VAL A 193 10.74 11.81 17.80
C VAL A 193 11.94 12.08 16.92
N GLY A 194 12.07 13.30 16.39
CA GLY A 194 13.14 13.69 15.47
C GLY A 194 14.53 13.49 16.08
N VAL A 195 14.80 14.11 17.23
CA VAL A 195 16.10 14.00 17.91
C VAL A 195 16.47 12.55 18.20
N ARG A 196 15.53 11.75 18.72
CA ARG A 196 15.75 10.32 18.98
C ARG A 196 16.07 9.55 17.71
N THR A 197 15.36 9.86 16.63
CA THR A 197 15.55 9.24 15.31
C THR A 197 16.97 9.49 14.79
N VAL A 198 17.48 10.73 14.89
CA VAL A 198 18.87 11.07 14.50
C VAL A 198 19.89 10.31 15.34
N VAL A 199 19.70 10.27 16.66
CA VAL A 199 20.62 9.58 17.58
C VAL A 199 20.70 8.10 17.23
N GLN A 200 19.54 7.45 17.06
CA GLN A 200 19.47 6.04 16.69
C GLN A 200 20.06 5.80 15.30
N TRP A 201 19.74 6.65 14.32
CA TRP A 201 20.27 6.53 12.96
C TRP A 201 21.79 6.65 12.95
N THR A 202 22.35 7.62 13.66
CA THR A 202 23.81 7.84 13.77
C THR A 202 24.50 6.61 14.38
N ARG A 203 23.92 6.04 15.44
CA ARG A 203 24.41 4.81 16.07
C ARG A 203 24.39 3.64 15.08
N ARG A 204 23.27 3.42 14.38
CA ARG A 204 23.09 2.35 13.39
C ARG A 204 23.99 2.54 12.17
N ALA A 205 24.17 3.76 11.69
CA ALA A 205 25.04 4.07 10.55
C ALA A 205 26.52 3.79 10.86
N ARG A 206 26.99 4.13 12.06
CA ARG A 206 28.35 3.77 12.51
C ARG A 206 28.56 2.26 12.57
N ARG A 207 27.56 1.54 13.11
CA ARG A 207 27.64 0.08 13.32
C ARG A 207 27.50 -0.72 12.02
N ASN A 208 26.46 -0.45 11.24
CA ASN A 208 26.05 -1.30 10.11
C ASN A 208 26.58 -0.80 8.76
N LEU A 209 26.85 0.50 8.62
CA LEU A 209 27.36 1.08 7.38
C LEU A 209 28.82 1.56 7.48
N HIS A 210 29.44 1.43 8.67
CA HIS A 210 30.80 1.88 8.96
C HIS A 210 31.05 3.36 8.63
N TYR A 211 30.02 4.21 8.74
CA TYR A 211 30.16 5.64 8.45
C TYR A 211 31.00 6.34 9.52
N SER A 212 32.06 7.03 9.08
CA SER A 212 32.80 7.97 9.92
C SER A 212 32.07 9.31 9.99
N LEU A 213 31.31 9.51 11.06
CA LEU A 213 30.51 10.72 11.31
C LEU A 213 31.23 11.71 12.25
N ASN A 214 32.57 11.71 12.22
CA ASN A 214 33.40 12.47 13.17
C ASN A 214 33.86 13.83 12.61
N GLN A 215 33.44 14.19 11.40
CA GLN A 215 33.83 15.46 10.78
C GLN A 215 33.23 16.61 11.59
N THR A 216 34.06 17.52 12.07
CA THR A 216 33.63 18.70 12.81
C THR A 216 33.42 19.84 11.83
N ARG A 217 32.17 20.04 11.40
CA ARG A 217 31.77 21.28 10.72
C ARG A 217 31.04 22.16 11.71
N ILE A 218 31.38 23.45 11.75
CA ILE A 218 30.58 24.44 12.46
C ILE A 218 29.25 24.54 11.71
N VAL A 219 28.17 24.12 12.38
CA VAL A 219 26.80 24.23 11.88
C VAL A 219 26.08 25.24 12.75
N ASN A 220 25.48 26.24 12.11
CA ASN A 220 24.70 27.25 12.81
C ASN A 220 23.30 26.70 13.09
N PRO A 221 22.71 27.05 14.25
CA PRO A 221 21.32 26.73 14.51
C PRO A 221 20.42 27.42 13.49
N ASN A 222 19.27 26.82 13.24
CA ASN A 222 18.23 27.40 12.39
C ASN A 222 17.80 28.78 12.94
N PRO A 223 17.43 29.72 12.05
CA PRO A 223 16.85 30.98 12.48
C PRO A 223 15.54 30.75 13.23
N LYS A 224 15.22 31.70 14.13
CA LYS A 224 13.95 31.67 14.85
C LYS A 224 12.79 31.82 13.88
N ALA A 225 11.87 30.86 13.87
CA ALA A 225 10.65 30.90 13.07
C ALA A 225 9.49 31.46 13.91
N VAL A 226 8.66 32.30 13.29
CA VAL A 226 7.45 32.86 13.90
C VAL A 226 6.26 32.32 13.12
N GLY A 227 5.70 31.18 13.53
CA GLY A 227 4.52 30.57 12.92
C GLY A 227 4.80 29.47 11.89
N ILE A 228 3.80 29.18 11.06
CA ILE A 228 3.88 28.21 9.96
C ILE A 228 4.64 28.87 8.79
N PRO A 229 5.66 28.23 8.20
CA PRO A 229 6.33 28.76 7.02
C PRO A 229 5.38 28.81 5.82
N ASN A 230 5.70 29.57 4.78
CA ASN A 230 4.96 29.45 3.52
C ASN A 230 5.19 28.07 2.89
N PRO A 231 4.19 27.49 2.20
CA PRO A 231 4.40 26.26 1.45
C PRO A 231 5.38 26.49 0.30
N GLU A 232 5.99 25.40 -0.19
CA GLU A 232 6.67 25.42 -1.48
C GLU A 232 5.66 25.81 -2.59
N PRO A 233 6.09 26.59 -3.60
CA PRO A 233 5.19 27.13 -4.63
C PRO A 233 4.31 26.06 -5.27
N ASP A 234 3.00 26.31 -5.35
CA ASP A 234 2.00 25.42 -5.94
C ASP A 234 1.91 24.03 -5.31
N THR A 235 2.31 23.89 -4.03
CA THR A 235 2.24 22.62 -3.30
C THR A 235 1.55 22.76 -1.94
N SER A 236 1.31 21.61 -1.30
CA SER A 236 0.90 21.50 0.11
C SER A 236 2.07 21.11 1.03
N HIS A 237 3.32 21.33 0.58
CA HIS A 237 4.54 20.93 1.27
C HIS A 237 5.17 22.13 1.98
N TYR A 238 5.43 21.97 3.28
CA TYR A 238 6.02 22.97 4.16
C TYR A 238 7.33 22.44 4.73
N VAL A 239 8.34 23.30 4.85
CA VAL A 239 9.61 22.95 5.48
C VAL A 239 9.74 23.68 6.80
N PHE A 240 9.44 22.97 7.90
CA PHE A 240 9.60 23.50 9.24
C PHE A 240 11.04 23.37 9.68
N LEU A 241 11.63 24.48 10.12
CA LEU A 241 12.94 24.51 10.73
C LEU A 241 12.77 24.36 12.24
N GLY A 242 13.38 23.32 12.81
CA GLY A 242 13.28 23.08 14.24
C GLY A 242 13.88 24.24 15.03
N GLN A 243 13.26 24.53 16.16
CA GLN A 243 13.62 25.60 17.07
C GLN A 243 14.38 25.06 18.27
N PRO A 244 15.19 25.87 18.98
CA PRO A 244 15.77 25.46 20.24
C PRO A 244 14.68 24.95 21.16
N ALA A 245 14.92 23.80 21.81
CA ALA A 245 13.93 23.20 22.69
C ALA A 245 13.40 24.29 23.62
N SER A 246 12.10 24.55 23.54
CA SER A 246 11.43 25.34 24.57
C SER A 246 11.84 24.69 25.89
N ASN A 247 12.40 25.46 26.83
CA ASN A 247 12.67 24.94 28.18
C ASN A 247 11.47 24.06 28.54
N PRO A 248 11.67 22.75 28.82
CA PRO A 248 10.55 21.84 29.05
C PRO A 248 9.63 22.59 29.99
N PRO A 249 8.36 22.84 29.61
CA PRO A 249 7.49 23.74 30.35
C PRO A 249 7.65 23.33 31.79
N SER A 250 8.29 24.20 32.59
CA SER A 250 8.67 23.91 33.97
C SER A 250 7.43 23.28 34.56
N SER A 251 7.51 21.98 34.86
CA SER A 251 6.39 21.07 35.16
C SER A 251 5.14 21.87 35.49
N PRO A 252 4.11 21.88 34.63
CA PRO A 252 3.10 22.93 34.54
C PRO A 252 2.84 23.47 35.93
N ALA A 253 3.34 24.68 36.20
CA ALA A 253 3.00 25.38 37.43
C ALA A 253 1.49 25.24 37.57
N PRO A 254 0.97 24.77 38.73
CA PRO A 254 -0.42 24.42 38.91
C PRO A 254 -1.25 25.53 38.28
N ALA A 255 -2.06 25.14 37.28
CA ALA A 255 -2.69 26.03 36.32
C ALA A 255 -3.00 27.39 36.95
N SER A 256 -2.35 28.43 36.44
CA SER A 256 -2.69 29.82 36.75
C SER A 256 -4.21 29.91 36.76
N SER A 257 -4.77 30.20 37.94
CA SER A 257 -6.21 30.18 38.19
C SER A 257 -6.93 30.87 37.05
N LEU A 258 -7.68 30.10 36.25
CA LEU A 258 -8.62 30.65 35.28
C LEU A 258 -9.45 31.71 36.02
N SER A 259 -9.64 32.88 35.41
CA SER A 259 -10.56 33.85 35.99
C SER A 259 -11.94 33.21 36.15
N SER A 260 -12.74 33.68 37.11
CA SER A 260 -14.11 33.16 37.34
C SER A 260 -14.90 33.11 36.03
N ASP A 261 -14.78 34.16 35.20
CA ASP A 261 -15.45 34.27 33.90
C ASP A 261 -14.97 33.20 32.89
N GLN A 262 -13.68 32.86 32.88
CA GLN A 262 -13.15 31.80 32.02
C GLN A 262 -13.59 30.41 32.49
N LEU A 263 -13.75 30.22 33.80
CA LEU A 263 -14.26 28.98 34.35
C LEU A 263 -15.74 28.80 34.00
N GLU A 264 -16.56 29.85 34.14
CA GLU A 264 -17.97 29.82 33.76
C GLU A 264 -18.16 29.54 32.26
N ALA A 265 -17.40 30.21 31.40
CA ALA A 265 -17.44 29.96 29.95
C ALA A 265 -17.07 28.50 29.61
N ARG A 266 -16.07 27.93 30.31
CA ARG A 266 -15.64 26.55 30.09
C ARG A 266 -16.62 25.52 30.65
N VAL A 267 -17.30 25.83 31.76
CA VAL A 267 -18.38 25.00 32.29
C VAL A 267 -19.58 24.99 31.35
N ALA A 268 -19.94 26.14 30.77
CA ALA A 268 -21.02 26.23 29.78
C ALA A 268 -20.69 25.43 28.50
N ASP A 269 -19.48 25.56 27.98
CA ASP A 269 -19.00 24.78 26.82
C ASP A 269 -19.00 23.28 27.10
N LEU A 270 -18.51 22.85 28.27
CA LEU A 270 -18.55 21.45 28.69
C LEU A 270 -19.98 20.92 28.84
N ALA A 271 -20.92 21.74 29.30
CA ALA A 271 -22.33 21.34 29.42
C ALA A 271 -22.96 21.08 28.04
N VAL A 272 -22.65 21.91 27.04
CA VAL A 272 -23.10 21.71 25.66
C VAL A 272 -22.48 20.44 25.06
N GLN A 273 -21.18 20.23 25.28
CA GLN A 273 -20.51 19.01 24.81
C GLN A 273 -21.08 17.74 25.47
N LEU A 274 -21.41 17.81 26.76
CA LEU A 274 -22.01 16.69 27.48
C LEU A 274 -23.42 16.36 26.95
N LEU A 275 -24.24 17.37 26.69
CA LEU A 275 -25.56 17.18 26.07
C LEU A 275 -25.47 16.53 24.68
N HIS A 276 -24.53 16.98 23.84
CA HIS A 276 -24.33 16.39 22.52
C HIS A 276 -23.79 14.95 22.60
N ALA A 277 -22.94 14.66 23.59
CA ALA A 277 -22.44 13.31 23.83
C ALA A 277 -23.56 12.37 24.29
N GLU A 278 -24.49 12.83 25.15
CA GLU A 278 -25.65 12.05 25.58
C GLU A 278 -26.60 11.72 24.40
N GLU A 279 -26.86 12.69 23.52
CA GLU A 279 -27.64 12.48 22.30
C GLU A 279 -26.98 11.45 21.38
N THR A 280 -25.67 11.57 21.16
CA THR A 280 -24.90 10.62 20.34
C THR A 280 -24.93 9.21 20.93
N VAL A 281 -24.81 9.07 22.25
CA VAL A 281 -24.91 7.77 22.93
C VAL A 281 -26.31 7.18 22.76
N ALA A 282 -27.36 7.98 22.82
CA ALA A 282 -28.73 7.52 22.60
C ALA A 282 -28.92 6.98 21.17
N VAL A 283 -28.45 7.70 20.14
CA VAL A 283 -28.52 7.27 18.74
C VAL A 283 -27.76 5.96 18.51
N LEU A 284 -26.51 5.89 18.97
CA LEU A 284 -25.69 4.67 18.83
C LEU A 284 -26.27 3.48 19.59
N SER A 285 -26.93 3.71 20.73
CA SER A 285 -27.60 2.65 21.48
C SER A 285 -28.81 2.07 20.72
N ALA A 286 -29.55 2.91 20.00
CA ALA A 286 -30.68 2.49 19.16
C ALA A 286 -30.19 1.73 17.92
N GLU A 287 -29.14 2.21 17.25
CA GLU A 287 -28.53 1.51 16.11
C GLU A 287 -27.97 0.15 16.53
N LYS A 288 -27.29 0.07 17.68
CA LYS A 288 -26.80 -1.20 18.23
C LYS A 288 -27.94 -2.18 18.48
N ALA A 289 -29.07 -1.73 19.01
CA ALA A 289 -30.23 -2.58 19.22
C ALA A 289 -30.78 -3.13 17.88
N ALA A 290 -30.91 -2.28 16.87
CA ALA A 290 -31.37 -2.68 15.54
C ALA A 290 -30.46 -3.73 14.88
N VAL A 291 -29.13 -3.53 14.92
CA VAL A 291 -28.16 -4.50 14.39
C VAL A 291 -28.21 -5.82 15.15
N GLN A 292 -28.48 -5.78 16.45
CA GLN A 292 -28.58 -6.98 17.27
C GLN A 292 -29.86 -7.78 16.96
N ASP A 293 -30.97 -7.12 16.68
CA ASP A 293 -32.21 -7.75 16.22
C ASP A 293 -32.02 -8.41 14.84
N GLU A 294 -31.34 -7.73 13.90
CA GLU A 294 -30.99 -8.31 12.59
C GLU A 294 -30.09 -9.53 12.71
N LEU A 295 -29.10 -9.50 13.61
CA LEU A 295 -28.21 -10.62 13.87
C LEU A 295 -28.96 -11.84 14.40
N GLU A 296 -29.90 -11.65 15.34
CA GLU A 296 -30.71 -12.75 15.87
C GLU A 296 -31.69 -13.29 14.83
N ALA A 297 -32.27 -12.44 13.98
CA ALA A 297 -33.08 -12.87 12.84
C ALA A 297 -32.25 -13.73 11.86
N GLY A 298 -31.03 -13.30 11.54
CA GLY A 298 -30.10 -14.06 10.70
C GLY A 298 -29.73 -15.43 11.29
N LYS A 299 -29.48 -15.51 12.60
CA LYS A 299 -29.23 -16.78 13.29
C LYS A 299 -30.42 -17.74 13.19
N GLN A 300 -31.64 -17.24 13.39
CA GLN A 300 -32.86 -18.05 13.28
C GLN A 300 -33.04 -18.61 11.86
N GLN A 301 -32.76 -17.80 10.83
CA GLN A 301 -32.81 -18.24 9.44
C GLN A 301 -31.79 -19.35 9.15
N ILE A 302 -30.56 -19.23 9.65
CA ILE A 302 -29.53 -20.28 9.52
C ILE A 302 -30.01 -21.59 10.18
N THR A 303 -30.52 -21.53 11.40
CA THR A 303 -31.04 -22.73 12.09
C THR A 303 -32.21 -23.37 11.35
N ALA A 304 -33.10 -22.57 10.75
CA ALA A 304 -34.20 -23.09 9.93
C ALA A 304 -33.67 -23.84 8.69
N LEU A 305 -32.70 -23.25 7.96
CA LEU A 305 -32.07 -23.87 6.80
C LEU A 305 -31.29 -25.14 7.16
N GLU A 306 -30.59 -25.16 8.29
CA GLU A 306 -29.91 -26.36 8.79
C GLU A 306 -30.89 -27.50 9.09
N THR A 307 -32.05 -27.16 9.64
CA THR A 307 -33.13 -28.14 9.93
C THR A 307 -33.72 -28.69 8.64
N GLU A 308 -34.00 -27.83 7.66
CA GLU A 308 -34.48 -28.23 6.34
C GLU A 308 -33.46 -29.14 5.62
N LEU A 309 -32.18 -28.78 5.65
CA LEU A 309 -31.11 -29.59 5.08
C LEU A 309 -31.05 -30.99 5.72
N ARG A 310 -31.17 -31.08 7.05
CA ARG A 310 -31.20 -32.38 7.77
C ARG A 310 -32.38 -33.24 7.33
N LEU A 311 -33.56 -32.65 7.12
CA LEU A 311 -34.74 -33.37 6.64
C LEU A 311 -34.55 -33.92 5.21
N HIS A 312 -33.84 -33.18 4.34
CA HIS A 312 -33.57 -33.61 2.96
C HIS A 312 -32.40 -34.61 2.86
N THR A 313 -31.47 -34.60 3.81
CA THR A 313 -30.26 -35.46 3.79
C THR A 313 -30.47 -36.82 4.46
N HIS A 314 -31.72 -37.19 4.81
CA HIS A 314 -32.10 -38.57 5.15
C HIS A 314 -32.97 -39.20 4.05
N PRO A 315 -32.38 -39.58 2.90
CA PRO A 315 -33.08 -40.45 1.97
C PRO A 315 -33.13 -41.85 2.59
N ASN A 316 -34.33 -42.29 2.95
CA ASN A 316 -34.76 -43.69 2.99
C ASN A 316 -33.63 -44.71 3.09
N ASP A 317 -33.22 -45.00 4.32
CA ASP A 317 -32.61 -46.28 4.68
C ASP A 317 -33.72 -47.36 4.60
N ILE A 318 -34.21 -47.59 3.38
CA ILE A 318 -35.08 -48.72 3.04
C ILE A 318 -34.13 -49.80 2.53
N THR A 319 -33.64 -50.58 3.49
CA THR A 319 -33.63 -52.05 3.44
C THR A 319 -33.73 -52.66 2.04
N GLN A 320 -32.61 -53.11 1.48
CA GLN A 320 -32.58 -54.42 0.84
C GLN A 320 -31.20 -55.06 1.01
N HIS A 321 -31.23 -56.15 1.79
CA HIS A 321 -30.24 -57.21 1.82
C HIS A 321 -29.69 -57.51 0.43
N ASP A 322 -28.37 -57.48 0.28
CA ASP A 322 -27.74 -58.46 -0.61
C ASP A 322 -26.47 -59.04 0.01
N THR A 323 -26.47 -60.36 0.00
CA THR A 323 -25.55 -61.25 0.69
C THR A 323 -24.43 -61.56 -0.29
N PHE A 324 -23.21 -61.09 -0.05
CA PHE A 324 -22.04 -61.52 -0.83
C PHE A 324 -21.17 -62.50 -0.03
N PRO A 325 -20.79 -63.65 -0.63
CA PRO A 325 -20.00 -64.69 0.04
C PRO A 325 -18.49 -64.37 0.03
N PRO A 326 -17.68 -65.06 0.86
CA PRO A 326 -16.25 -64.84 0.94
C PRO A 326 -15.52 -65.62 -0.15
N ALA A 327 -14.66 -64.95 -0.94
CA ALA A 327 -13.77 -65.62 -1.87
C ALA A 327 -12.32 -65.14 -1.70
N TYR A 328 -11.57 -66.02 -1.04
CA TYR A 328 -10.19 -66.44 -1.30
C TYR A 328 -9.12 -65.45 -1.77
N ALA A 329 -8.04 -65.48 -0.98
CA ALA A 329 -6.69 -65.11 -1.33
C ALA A 329 -6.14 -65.85 -2.55
N THR A 330 -5.32 -65.15 -3.35
CA THR A 330 -4.03 -65.64 -3.87
C THR A 330 -3.16 -64.48 -4.35
N SER A 331 -1.87 -64.61 -4.05
CA SER A 331 -0.76 -63.72 -4.39
C SER A 331 -0.11 -64.19 -5.73
N PRO A 332 1.15 -63.88 -6.06
CA PRO A 332 1.68 -62.78 -6.87
C PRO A 332 2.30 -63.25 -8.21
N ALA A 333 2.69 -62.33 -9.12
CA ALA A 333 3.91 -62.45 -9.96
C ALA A 333 4.05 -61.30 -11.00
N THR A 334 5.21 -60.65 -10.96
CA THR A 334 5.89 -59.93 -12.07
C THR A 334 6.23 -60.91 -13.21
N PRO A 335 6.44 -60.49 -14.48
CA PRO A 335 7.77 -60.01 -14.91
C PRO A 335 7.78 -58.97 -16.08
N PRO A 336 8.97 -58.49 -16.52
CA PRO A 336 9.17 -57.28 -17.34
C PRO A 336 9.59 -57.59 -18.80
N ARG A 337 9.53 -56.58 -19.68
CA ARG A 337 10.26 -56.36 -20.97
C ARG A 337 9.46 -55.35 -21.82
N HIS A 338 9.96 -54.55 -22.76
CA HIS A 338 11.20 -54.51 -23.52
C HIS A 338 11.38 -53.09 -24.10
N ARG A 339 12.64 -52.65 -24.21
CA ARG A 339 13.13 -51.62 -25.16
C ARG A 339 12.73 -51.94 -26.60
N THR A 340 12.42 -50.92 -27.41
CA THR A 340 13.00 -50.76 -28.76
C THR A 340 13.00 -49.29 -29.20
N ASN A 341 14.18 -48.87 -29.68
CA ASN A 341 14.40 -47.69 -30.52
C ASN A 341 13.76 -47.91 -31.90
N HIS A 342 13.24 -46.86 -32.54
CA HIS A 342 13.31 -46.74 -34.00
C HIS A 342 13.45 -45.28 -34.42
N ALA A 343 14.57 -45.00 -35.07
CA ALA A 343 14.78 -43.86 -35.96
C ALA A 343 14.06 -44.11 -37.29
N GLY A 344 13.52 -43.06 -37.89
CA GLY A 344 12.89 -43.08 -39.21
C GLY A 344 12.53 -41.68 -39.68
N THR A 345 13.41 -41.12 -40.50
CA THR A 345 13.35 -39.82 -41.18
C THR A 345 12.39 -39.85 -42.40
N PRO A 346 12.22 -38.77 -43.20
CA PRO A 346 10.94 -38.10 -43.41
C PRO A 346 10.32 -38.31 -44.81
N HIS A 347 9.06 -37.88 -44.98
CA HIS A 347 8.51 -37.59 -46.31
C HIS A 347 7.59 -36.34 -46.32
N PRO A 348 7.50 -35.59 -47.44
CA PRO A 348 6.89 -34.27 -47.51
C PRO A 348 5.50 -34.25 -48.18
N GLY A 349 4.67 -33.28 -47.74
CA GLY A 349 3.56 -32.63 -48.49
C GLY A 349 2.29 -33.44 -48.75
N PRO A 350 1.14 -32.83 -49.13
CA PRO A 350 0.96 -31.44 -49.56
C PRO A 350 -0.24 -30.66 -48.95
N SER A 351 -0.23 -29.34 -49.22
CA SER A 351 -1.33 -28.39 -49.44
C SER A 351 -2.71 -28.58 -48.77
N ARG A 352 -3.08 -27.63 -47.91
CA ARG A 352 -4.47 -27.38 -47.48
C ARG A 352 -4.91 -25.96 -47.84
N THR A 353 -6.00 -25.89 -48.60
CA THR A 353 -6.89 -24.73 -48.75
C THR A 353 -7.69 -24.48 -47.45
N PRO A 354 -8.15 -23.24 -47.19
CA PRO A 354 -8.89 -22.90 -45.98
C PRO A 354 -10.36 -23.31 -46.09
N ALA A 355 -10.85 -24.07 -45.09
CA ALA A 355 -12.26 -24.39 -44.91
C ALA A 355 -12.91 -23.39 -43.95
N ALA A 356 -14.14 -23.00 -44.28
CA ALA A 356 -14.98 -22.06 -43.53
C ALA A 356 -15.29 -22.53 -42.11
N ALA A 357 -15.39 -21.55 -41.19
CA ALA A 357 -15.71 -21.75 -39.79
C ALA A 357 -17.16 -22.26 -39.58
N PRO A 358 -17.38 -23.25 -38.70
CA PRO A 358 -18.72 -23.61 -38.26
C PRO A 358 -19.18 -22.64 -37.15
N SER A 359 -20.36 -22.06 -37.33
CA SER A 359 -21.09 -21.33 -36.28
C SER A 359 -21.51 -22.30 -35.18
N THR A 360 -21.01 -22.11 -33.96
CA THR A 360 -21.46 -22.83 -32.78
C THR A 360 -22.81 -22.29 -32.27
N PRO A 361 -23.74 -23.18 -31.85
CA PRO A 361 -25.01 -22.77 -31.28
C PRO A 361 -24.84 -22.25 -29.84
N TYR A 362 -25.50 -21.14 -29.54
CA TYR A 362 -25.54 -20.49 -28.23
C TYR A 362 -26.38 -21.35 -27.27
N SER A 363 -25.76 -21.95 -26.26
CA SER A 363 -26.52 -22.62 -25.18
C SER A 363 -27.11 -21.56 -24.23
N PRO A 364 -28.43 -21.55 -24.01
CA PRO A 364 -29.03 -20.66 -23.02
C PRO A 364 -28.59 -21.05 -21.61
N ARG A 365 -28.19 -20.05 -20.83
CA ARG A 365 -27.70 -20.19 -19.45
C ARG A 365 -28.83 -20.58 -18.50
N THR A 366 -28.51 -21.27 -17.40
CA THR A 366 -29.50 -21.70 -16.42
C THR A 366 -29.89 -20.52 -15.49
N PRO A 367 -31.16 -20.46 -15.01
CA PRO A 367 -31.63 -19.39 -14.11
C PRO A 367 -30.78 -19.22 -12.83
N ALA A 368 -30.16 -20.30 -12.35
CA ALA A 368 -29.28 -20.28 -11.18
C ALA A 368 -28.00 -19.48 -11.44
N GLN A 369 -27.37 -19.61 -12.62
CA GLN A 369 -26.18 -18.86 -12.99
C GLN A 369 -26.45 -17.36 -13.15
N GLN A 370 -27.66 -17.00 -13.57
CA GLN A 370 -28.08 -15.61 -13.71
C GLN A 370 -28.35 -14.96 -12.34
N SER A 371 -28.94 -15.71 -11.41
CA SER A 371 -29.25 -15.23 -10.05
C SER A 371 -27.98 -14.96 -9.23
N VAL A 372 -26.98 -15.84 -9.32
CA VAL A 372 -25.68 -15.65 -8.62
C VAL A 372 -24.94 -14.42 -9.15
N ARG A 373 -24.99 -14.16 -10.46
CA ARG A 373 -24.38 -12.96 -11.05
C ARG A 373 -25.05 -11.65 -10.61
N LEU A 374 -26.37 -11.64 -10.52
CA LEU A 374 -27.11 -10.46 -10.04
C LEU A 374 -26.83 -10.18 -8.57
N TYR A 375 -26.70 -11.23 -7.76
CA TYR A 375 -26.32 -11.11 -6.34
C TYR A 375 -24.89 -10.59 -6.16
N ILE A 376 -23.91 -11.07 -6.96
CA ILE A 376 -22.54 -10.55 -6.93
C ILE A 376 -22.48 -9.08 -7.40
N ALA A 377 -23.26 -8.72 -8.43
CA ALA A 377 -23.34 -7.34 -8.91
C ALA A 377 -23.93 -6.41 -7.83
N TYR A 378 -24.95 -6.86 -7.09
CA TYR A 378 -25.51 -6.14 -5.95
C TYR A 378 -24.47 -5.94 -4.85
N LEU A 379 -23.75 -6.98 -4.43
CA LEU A 379 -22.73 -6.89 -3.38
C LEU A 379 -21.57 -5.94 -3.73
N ARG A 380 -21.16 -5.91 -5.00
CA ARG A 380 -20.17 -4.94 -5.50
C ARG A 380 -20.70 -3.50 -5.48
N ASN A 381 -21.97 -3.32 -5.83
CA ASN A 381 -22.57 -1.98 -5.87
C ASN A 381 -22.77 -1.39 -4.47
N GLU A 382 -23.01 -2.24 -3.47
CA GLU A 382 -23.17 -1.86 -2.06
C GLU A 382 -21.83 -1.84 -1.28
N GLY A 383 -20.71 -2.19 -1.92
CA GLY A 383 -19.39 -2.22 -1.28
C GLY A 383 -19.25 -3.27 -0.18
N LEU A 384 -20.04 -4.35 -0.18
CA LEU A 384 -20.11 -5.35 0.89
C LEU A 384 -19.16 -6.55 0.67
N GLU A 385 -18.13 -6.37 -0.17
CA GLU A 385 -17.26 -7.44 -0.67
C GLU A 385 -16.44 -8.14 0.43
N HIS A 386 -16.27 -7.49 1.57
CA HIS A 386 -15.44 -7.90 2.69
C HIS A 386 -16.20 -8.65 3.80
N LEU A 387 -17.53 -8.77 3.72
CA LEU A 387 -18.33 -9.16 4.89
C LEU A 387 -18.53 -10.67 5.11
N THR A 388 -18.17 -11.57 4.18
CA THR A 388 -18.23 -13.01 4.47
C THR A 388 -17.21 -13.83 3.66
N GLY A 389 -16.49 -14.74 4.33
CA GLY A 389 -15.57 -15.68 3.66
C GLY A 389 -16.25 -16.57 2.61
N GLY A 390 -17.56 -16.83 2.75
CA GLY A 390 -18.36 -17.58 1.78
C GLY A 390 -18.59 -16.83 0.45
N VAL A 391 -18.72 -15.50 0.48
CA VAL A 391 -18.87 -14.67 -0.72
C VAL A 391 -17.57 -14.63 -1.54
N SER A 392 -16.43 -14.55 -0.86
CA SER A 392 -15.12 -14.65 -1.55
C SER A 392 -14.95 -15.98 -2.27
N LEU A 393 -15.42 -17.09 -1.68
CA LEU A 393 -15.38 -18.41 -2.31
C LEU A 393 -16.34 -18.51 -3.52
N ALA A 394 -17.54 -17.96 -3.41
CA ALA A 394 -18.52 -17.94 -4.49
C ALA A 394 -18.07 -17.08 -5.69
N ILE A 395 -17.50 -15.89 -5.42
CA ILE A 395 -16.91 -15.01 -6.44
C ILE A 395 -15.78 -15.74 -7.18
N ARG A 396 -14.84 -16.34 -6.43
CA ARG A 396 -13.74 -17.14 -7.00
C ARG A 396 -14.25 -18.31 -7.84
N ALA A 397 -15.28 -19.03 -7.38
CA ALA A 397 -15.87 -20.14 -8.13
C ALA A 397 -16.52 -19.67 -9.44
N THR A 398 -17.23 -18.53 -9.44
CA THR A 398 -17.79 -17.96 -10.67
C THR A 398 -16.74 -17.41 -11.63
N GLU A 399 -15.66 -16.82 -11.11
CA GLU A 399 -14.53 -16.36 -11.92
C GLU A 399 -13.79 -17.55 -12.52
N HIS A 400 -13.58 -18.62 -11.75
CA HIS A 400 -12.99 -19.88 -12.21
C HIS A 400 -13.80 -20.50 -13.37
N ALA A 401 -15.13 -20.51 -13.26
CA ALA A 401 -16.00 -20.99 -14.34
C ALA A 401 -15.97 -20.09 -15.58
N ALA A 402 -15.91 -18.77 -15.41
CA ALA A 402 -15.83 -17.82 -16.53
C ALA A 402 -14.49 -17.92 -17.29
N TRP A 403 -13.38 -18.11 -16.57
CA TRP A 403 -12.07 -18.33 -17.19
C TRP A 403 -12.00 -19.64 -17.99
N ILE A 404 -12.58 -20.72 -17.47
CA ILE A 404 -12.68 -21.99 -18.22
C ILE A 404 -13.49 -21.78 -19.51
N GLU A 405 -14.62 -21.07 -19.45
CA GLU A 405 -15.43 -20.76 -20.63
C GLU A 405 -14.64 -19.93 -21.68
N GLU A 406 -13.82 -18.97 -21.25
CA GLU A 406 -12.96 -18.19 -22.17
C GLU A 406 -11.82 -19.02 -22.77
N PHE A 407 -11.21 -19.93 -22.01
CA PHE A 407 -10.19 -20.84 -22.53
C PHE A 407 -10.76 -21.83 -23.56
N GLU A 408 -11.99 -22.32 -23.34
CA GLU A 408 -12.68 -23.18 -24.30
C GLU A 408 -12.99 -22.44 -25.62
N LYS A 409 -13.33 -21.15 -25.57
CA LYS A 409 -13.57 -20.33 -26.78
C LYS A 409 -12.35 -20.22 -27.68
N ILE A 410 -11.14 -20.27 -27.11
CA ILE A 410 -9.88 -20.27 -27.87
C ILE A 410 -9.35 -21.68 -28.15
N GLY A 411 -10.16 -22.72 -27.94
CA GLY A 411 -9.86 -24.11 -28.30
C GLY A 411 -9.02 -24.87 -27.28
N VAL A 412 -8.86 -24.37 -26.05
CA VAL A 412 -8.19 -25.10 -24.98
C VAL A 412 -9.16 -26.12 -24.39
N PRO A 413 -8.81 -27.42 -24.33
CA PRO A 413 -9.65 -28.43 -23.70
C PRO A 413 -9.96 -28.08 -22.23
N SER A 414 -11.20 -28.27 -21.81
CA SER A 414 -11.69 -27.95 -20.46
C SER A 414 -10.83 -28.51 -19.33
N THR A 415 -10.27 -29.70 -19.52
CA THR A 415 -9.36 -30.37 -18.57
C THR A 415 -8.00 -29.69 -18.43
N ILE A 416 -7.53 -29.00 -19.49
CA ILE A 416 -6.30 -28.20 -19.48
C ILE A 416 -6.60 -26.81 -18.96
N ALA A 417 -7.73 -26.21 -19.36
CA ALA A 417 -8.19 -24.93 -18.84
C ALA A 417 -8.37 -24.95 -17.33
N ALA A 418 -9.03 -25.98 -16.78
CA ALA A 418 -9.20 -26.15 -15.34
C ALA A 418 -7.86 -26.23 -14.60
N LYS A 419 -6.89 -27.00 -15.14
CA LYS A 419 -5.54 -27.09 -14.56
C LYS A 419 -4.78 -25.77 -14.64
N LEU A 420 -4.90 -25.03 -15.74
CA LEU A 420 -4.26 -23.72 -15.90
C LEU A 420 -4.82 -22.70 -14.91
N VAL A 421 -6.14 -22.68 -14.71
CA VAL A 421 -6.77 -21.79 -13.71
C VAL A 421 -6.35 -22.18 -12.29
N THR A 422 -6.24 -23.48 -11.97
CA THR A 422 -5.73 -23.95 -10.67
C THR A 422 -4.25 -23.59 -10.44
N VAL A 423 -3.43 -23.59 -11.49
CA VAL A 423 -1.98 -23.25 -11.40
C VAL A 423 -1.75 -21.74 -11.34
N VAL A 424 -2.62 -20.94 -11.94
CA VAL A 424 -2.49 -19.47 -12.03
C VAL A 424 -3.05 -18.75 -10.81
N GLY A 425 -3.85 -19.41 -9.95
CA GLY A 425 -4.22 -18.81 -8.67
C GLY A 425 -4.90 -19.75 -7.67
N LEU A 426 -4.48 -19.61 -6.40
CA LEU A 426 -5.12 -20.00 -5.15
C LEU A 426 -4.45 -21.12 -4.30
N ASP A 427 -3.12 -21.12 -4.22
CA ASP A 427 -2.44 -21.39 -2.93
C ASP A 427 -2.04 -20.02 -2.33
N GLY A 428 -3.02 -19.34 -1.73
CA GLY A 428 -2.90 -18.02 -1.12
C GLY A 428 -4.08 -17.73 -0.21
#